data_AF-A0A8B5XB33-F1
#
_entry.id   AF-A0A8B5XB33-F1
#
_cell.length_a   1.000
_cell.length_b   1.000
_cell.length_c   1.000
_cell.angle_alpha   90.00
_cell.angle_beta   90.00
_cell.angle_gamma   90.00
#
_symmetry.space_group_name_H-M   'P 1'
#
loop_
_entity.id
_entity.type
_entity.pdbx_description
1 polymer ?
#
loop_
_entity_poly.entity_id
_entity_poly.type
_entity_poly.pdbx_seq_one_letter_code
_entity_poly.pdbx_strand_id
1 'polypeptide(L)'
;MARGIVSSSSPLYIWLGRAPGAFDPDMEIEDVPGTADLDLLTAAIMDGKLGTILPSRIYMSTHHSPELSRSIRTIDVGKLLRDIGVDHKRCYEITLPE
;
A
#
# COMPACT_ATOMS: atom_id res chain seq x y z
N MET A 1 -31.33 -18.96 -6.51
CA MET A 1 -30.60 -18.15 -7.51
C MET A 1 -29.60 -17.29 -6.77
N ALA A 2 -28.34 -17.71 -6.73
CA ALA A 2 -27.27 -16.93 -6.11
C ALA A 2 -26.96 -15.73 -7.02
N ARG A 3 -27.25 -14.51 -6.55
CA ARG A 3 -26.82 -13.29 -7.24
C ARG A 3 -25.33 -13.15 -6.97
N GLY A 4 -24.53 -13.38 -8.01
CA GLY A 4 -23.10 -13.10 -7.98
C GLY A 4 -22.90 -11.63 -7.62
N ILE A 5 -22.29 -11.39 -6.46
CA ILE A 5 -21.73 -10.09 -6.12
C ILE A 5 -20.52 -9.96 -7.04
N VAL A 6 -20.67 -9.19 -8.12
CA VAL A 6 -19.52 -8.70 -8.86
C VAL A 6 -18.85 -7.72 -7.91
N SER A 7 -17.89 -8.18 -7.12
CA SER A 7 -16.99 -7.29 -6.42
C SER A 7 -16.23 -6.54 -7.50
N SER A 8 -16.61 -5.30 -7.76
CA SER A 8 -15.73 -4.35 -8.43
C SER A 8 -14.57 -4.07 -7.47
N SER A 9 -13.65 -5.02 -7.34
CA SER A 9 -12.45 -4.93 -6.51
C SER A 9 -11.52 -3.93 -7.19
N SER A 10 -11.81 -2.65 -6.97
CA SER A 10 -10.96 -1.58 -7.46
C SER A 10 -9.61 -1.77 -6.78
N PRO A 11 -8.49 -1.82 -7.53
CA PRO A 11 -7.21 -2.07 -6.92
C PRO A 11 -6.87 -0.98 -5.91
N LEU A 12 -6.06 -1.34 -4.93
CA LEU A 12 -5.46 -0.41 -3.99
C LEU A 12 -4.26 0.25 -4.69
N TYR A 13 -4.39 1.54 -4.97
CA TYR A 13 -3.37 2.37 -5.60
C TYR A 13 -2.42 2.91 -4.53
N ILE A 14 -1.12 2.81 -4.78
CA ILE A 14 -0.05 3.13 -3.83
C ILE A 14 0.87 4.18 -4.42
N TRP A 15 1.22 5.20 -3.63
CA TRP A 15 2.26 6.18 -3.95
C TRP A 15 3.36 6.16 -2.90
N LEU A 16 4.60 6.08 -3.36
CA LEU A 16 5.80 6.01 -2.55
C LEU A 16 6.37 7.43 -2.35
N GLY A 17 6.11 8.02 -1.18
CA GLY A 17 6.69 9.30 -0.77
C GLY A 17 6.15 10.52 -1.51
N ARG A 18 5.28 10.33 -2.51
CA ARG A 18 4.67 11.39 -3.32
C ARG A 18 3.18 11.51 -3.02
N ALA A 19 2.70 12.75 -2.92
CA ALA A 19 1.29 13.00 -2.68
C ALA A 19 0.45 12.54 -3.90
N PRO A 20 -0.66 11.80 -3.68
CA PRO A 20 -1.57 11.41 -4.75
C PRO A 20 -2.21 12.61 -5.45
N GLY A 21 -2.65 12.41 -6.70
CA GLY A 21 -3.38 13.41 -7.49
C GLY A 21 -2.51 14.30 -8.39
N ALA A 22 -1.20 14.39 -8.12
CA ALA A 22 -0.24 15.05 -9.01
C ALA A 22 0.56 14.06 -9.88
N PHE A 23 0.55 12.78 -9.51
CA PHE A 23 1.32 11.72 -10.16
C PHE A 23 0.49 10.45 -10.25
N ASP A 24 0.81 9.61 -11.24
CA ASP A 24 0.32 8.24 -11.32
C ASP A 24 0.82 7.42 -10.12
N PRO A 25 0.05 6.39 -9.70
CA PRO A 25 0.45 5.49 -8.64
C PRO A 25 1.76 4.76 -9.00
N ASP A 26 2.61 4.57 -8.01
CA ASP A 26 3.84 3.79 -8.14
C ASP A 26 3.54 2.28 -8.23
N MET A 27 2.42 1.84 -7.65
CA MET A 27 1.99 0.44 -7.65
C MET A 27 0.46 0.31 -7.51
N GLU A 28 -0.07 -0.76 -8.09
CA GLU A 28 -1.45 -1.19 -7.93
C GLU A 28 -1.46 -2.58 -7.29
N ILE A 29 -2.18 -2.72 -6.18
CA ILE A 29 -2.36 -4.01 -5.50
C ILE A 29 -3.81 -4.45 -5.72
N GLU A 30 -4.01 -5.67 -6.19
CA GLU A 30 -5.36 -6.23 -6.34
C GLU A 30 -6.09 -6.24 -4.99
N ASP A 31 -7.33 -5.75 -4.97
CA ASP A 31 -8.18 -5.82 -3.79
C ASP A 31 -8.68 -7.26 -3.60
N VAL A 32 -8.36 -7.84 -2.45
CA VAL A 32 -8.73 -9.21 -2.09
C VAL A 32 -9.88 -9.16 -1.10
N PRO A 33 -11.07 -9.68 -1.46
CA PRO A 33 -12.24 -9.64 -0.59
C PRO A 33 -11.96 -10.24 0.80
N GLY A 34 -12.25 -9.45 1.84
CA GLY A 34 -12.05 -9.86 3.23
C GLY A 34 -10.63 -9.61 3.77
N THR A 35 -9.74 -9.04 2.98
CA THR A 35 -8.39 -8.62 3.42
C THR A 35 -8.38 -7.12 3.65
N ALA A 36 -7.79 -6.66 4.76
CA ALA A 36 -7.68 -5.23 5.01
C ALA A 36 -6.61 -4.61 4.09
N ASP A 37 -6.83 -3.36 3.67
CA ASP A 37 -5.88 -2.62 2.82
C ASP A 37 -4.46 -2.56 3.41
N LEU A 38 -4.35 -2.51 4.74
CA LEU A 38 -3.07 -2.52 5.44
C LEU A 38 -2.37 -3.88 5.35
N ASP A 39 -3.13 -4.97 5.36
CA ASP A 39 -2.60 -6.32 5.22
C ASP A 39 -2.13 -6.55 3.78
N LEU A 40 -2.87 -6.03 2.79
CA LEU A 40 -2.47 -6.02 1.38
C LEU A 40 -1.16 -5.25 1.16
N LEU A 41 -1.04 -4.05 1.77
CA LEU A 41 0.20 -3.28 1.74
C LEU A 41 1.35 -4.04 2.41
N THR A 42 1.12 -4.62 3.58
CA THR A 42 2.12 -5.39 4.33
C THR A 42 2.62 -6.57 3.51
N ALA A 43 1.72 -7.33 2.90
CA ALA A 43 2.07 -8.44 2.01
C ALA A 43 2.91 -7.96 0.82
N ALA A 44 2.56 -6.84 0.20
CA ALA A 44 3.34 -6.27 -0.91
C ALA A 44 4.74 -5.80 -0.49
N ILE A 45 4.91 -5.29 0.73
CA ILE A 45 6.22 -4.96 1.30
C ILE A 45 7.04 -6.25 1.50
N MET A 46 6.45 -7.27 2.12
CA MET A 46 7.12 -8.53 2.43
C MET A 46 7.48 -9.34 1.18
N ASP A 47 6.69 -9.22 0.11
CA ASP A 47 6.96 -9.82 -1.21
C ASP A 47 7.98 -9.01 -2.03
N GLY A 48 8.45 -7.87 -1.50
CA GLY A 48 9.43 -7.02 -2.17
C GLY A 48 8.91 -6.24 -3.37
N LYS A 49 7.58 -6.22 -3.60
CA LYS A 49 6.95 -5.52 -4.74
C LYS A 49 7.19 -4.01 -4.70
N LEU A 50 7.32 -3.44 -3.51
CA LEU A 50 7.56 -2.01 -3.30
C LEU A 50 9.05 -1.65 -3.25
N GLY A 51 9.94 -2.62 -3.52
CA GLY A 51 11.38 -2.48 -3.44
C GLY A 51 11.91 -2.58 -2.00
N THR A 52 13.24 -2.56 -1.88
CA THR A 52 13.94 -2.72 -0.60
C THR A 52 14.19 -1.42 0.14
N ILE A 53 13.96 -0.27 -0.49
CA ILE A 53 14.14 1.06 0.11
C ILE A 53 12.80 1.77 0.08
N LEU A 54 12.18 1.90 1.25
CA LEU A 54 10.88 2.55 1.36
C LEU A 54 11.00 4.01 1.79
N PRO A 55 10.14 4.90 1.30
CA PRO A 55 10.05 6.28 1.80
C PRO A 55 9.53 6.30 3.24
N SER A 56 9.63 7.44 3.93
CA SER A 56 9.05 7.61 5.27
C SER A 56 7.52 7.54 5.30
N ARG A 57 6.88 7.80 4.16
CA ARG A 57 5.43 7.82 4.01
C ARG A 57 4.99 7.11 2.74
N ILE A 58 3.96 6.29 2.89
CA ILE A 58 3.24 5.67 1.79
C ILE A 58 1.83 6.24 1.78
N TYR A 59 1.34 6.61 0.61
CA TYR A 59 -0.03 7.02 0.41
C TYR A 59 -0.79 5.91 -0.30
N MET A 60 -2.06 5.72 0.07
CA MET A 60 -2.91 4.71 -0.53
C MET A 60 -4.32 5.24 -0.77
N SER A 61 -4.95 4.76 -1.85
CA SER A 61 -6.33 5.06 -2.17
C SER A 61 -6.97 3.92 -2.95
N THR A 62 -8.28 3.79 -2.87
CA THR A 62 -9.07 2.90 -3.74
C THR A 62 -9.41 3.56 -5.09
N HIS A 63 -8.94 4.80 -5.31
CA HIS A 63 -9.13 5.55 -6.55
C HIS A 63 -7.77 5.86 -7.17
N HIS A 64 -7.66 5.66 -8.49
CA HIS A 64 -6.43 5.97 -9.24
C HIS A 64 -6.10 7.47 -9.20
N SER A 65 -7.12 8.33 -9.26
CA SER A 65 -6.96 9.78 -9.20
C SER A 65 -7.85 10.34 -8.07
N PRO A 66 -7.38 10.28 -6.82
CA PRO A 66 -8.16 10.75 -5.69
C PRO A 66 -8.23 12.28 -5.69
N GLU A 67 -9.41 12.83 -5.96
CA GLU A 67 -9.66 14.28 -5.98
C GLU A 67 -9.79 14.88 -4.56
N LEU A 68 -10.06 14.05 -3.56
CA LEU A 68 -10.33 14.46 -2.19
C LEU A 68 -9.30 13.86 -1.22
N SER A 69 -8.79 14.67 -0.29
CA SER A 69 -7.88 14.19 0.77
C SER A 69 -8.48 13.07 1.63
N ARG A 70 -9.81 12.97 1.72
CA ARG A 70 -10.51 11.93 2.49
C ARG A 70 -10.44 10.54 1.86
N SER A 71 -10.19 10.44 0.55
CA SER A 71 -9.99 9.15 -0.11
C SER A 71 -8.51 8.71 -0.09
N ILE A 72 -7.62 9.53 0.49
CA ILE A 72 -6.20 9.24 0.63
C ILE A 72 -5.91 8.88 2.08
N ARG A 73 -5.40 7.68 2.29
CA ARG A 73 -4.80 7.29 3.58
C ARG A 73 -3.29 7.44 3.51
N THR A 74 -2.70 7.92 4.59
CA THR A 74 -1.24 8.06 4.73
C THR A 74 -0.74 7.10 5.79
N ILE A 75 0.28 6.34 5.45
CA ILE A 75 0.93 5.37 6.32
C ILE A 75 2.33 5.86 6.67
N ASP A 76 2.64 5.88 7.96
CA ASP A 76 4.01 6.05 8.45
C ASP A 76 4.73 4.70 8.34
N VAL A 77 5.76 4.64 7.49
CA VAL A 77 6.46 3.38 7.21
C VAL A 77 7.27 2.91 8.41
N GLY A 78 7.86 3.82 9.19
CA GLY A 78 8.61 3.46 10.39
C GLY A 78 7.72 2.81 11.45
N LYS A 79 6.51 3.34 11.62
CA LYS A 79 5.51 2.73 12.48
C LYS A 79 5.04 1.38 11.93
N LEU A 80 4.69 1.32 10.64
CA LEU A 80 4.23 0.07 10.01
C LEU A 80 5.25 -1.05 10.19
N LEU A 81 6.51 -0.83 9.78
CA LEU A 81 7.58 -1.83 9.87
C LEU A 81 7.80 -2.32 11.30
N ARG A 82 7.70 -1.41 12.29
CA ARG A 82 7.76 -1.78 13.70
C ARG A 82 6.58 -2.65 14.12
N ASP A 83 5.37 -2.31 13.70
CA ASP A 83 4.14 -3.01 14.08
C ASP A 83 4.11 -4.44 13.47
N ILE A 84 4.69 -4.63 12.28
CA ILE A 84 4.78 -5.94 11.60
C ILE A 84 6.07 -6.71 11.92
N GLY A 85 6.95 -6.18 12.76
CA GLY A 85 8.18 -6.84 13.19
C GLY A 85 9.29 -6.93 12.13
N VAL A 86 9.31 -6.01 11.16
CA VAL A 86 10.35 -5.94 10.13
C VAL A 86 11.50 -5.04 10.60
N ASP A 87 12.67 -5.64 10.76
CA ASP A 87 13.91 -4.92 11.02
C ASP A 87 14.25 -4.03 9.81
N HIS A 88 14.54 -2.75 10.09
CA HIS A 88 14.89 -1.77 9.07
C HIS A 88 16.08 -0.92 9.50
N LYS A 89 16.93 -0.57 8.54
CA LYS A 89 18.06 0.34 8.76
C LYS A 89 17.65 1.80 8.50
N ARG A 90 18.62 2.72 8.57
CA ARG A 90 18.43 4.12 8.16
C ARG A 90 17.85 4.16 6.74
N CYS A 91 16.89 5.07 6.51
CA CYS A 91 16.12 5.19 5.26
C CYS A 91 15.10 4.06 4.99
N TYR A 92 14.68 3.31 6.02
CA TYR A 92 13.70 2.21 5.89
C TYR A 92 14.09 1.17 4.85
N GLU A 93 15.39 0.88 4.77
CA GLU A 93 15.92 -0.25 4.02
C GLU A 93 15.47 -1.54 4.71
N ILE A 94 14.66 -2.34 4.02
CA ILE A 94 14.14 -3.62 4.50
C ILE A 94 15.08 -4.76 4.07
N THR A 95 15.34 -5.68 4.99
CA THR A 95 16.04 -6.94 4.68
C THR A 95 14.98 -8.02 4.50
N LEU A 96 14.73 -8.41 3.25
CA LEU A 96 13.80 -9.49 2.94
C LEU A 96 14.48 -10.85 3.15
N PRO A 97 13.79 -11.86 3.68
CA PRO A 97 14.32 -13.22 3.73
C PRO A 97 14.51 -13.75 2.30
N GLU A 98 15.68 -14.33 2.01
CA GLU A 98 15.99 -15.00 0.73
C GLU A 98 15.14 -16.27 0.49
#